data_AF-A0A537RU85-F1
#
_entry.id   AF-A0A537RU85-F1
#
_cell.length_a   1.000
_cell.length_b   1.000
_cell.length_c   1.000
_cell.angle_alpha   90.00
_cell.angle_beta   90.00
_cell.angle_gamma   90.00
#
_symmetry.space_group_name_H-M   'P 1'
#
loop_
_entity.id
_entity.type
_entity.pdbx_description
1 polymer ?
#
loop_
_entity_poly.entity_id
_entity_poly.type
_entity_poly.pdbx_seq_one_letter_code
_entity_poly.pdbx_strand_id
1 'polypeptide(L)'
;MRRLGCALLALTVIAVGWLHGSAAAQAPAAQSGTATANDTARFLAGLKPSEGSPLVALTSDPAWQAHAKSFDAQWLLLEQRQLSKVRAFQAKYLTEPQKTLFYMFSGPDFLYADAFFPKAATYVLSGLELIGPIPDVLKLRKASLGQALGHLKTSLRHIMGFSYFITLDMGKHLGQGQFRGTLPVL
;
A
#
# COMPACT_ATOMS: atom_id res chain seq x y z
N MET A 1 49.09 -29.24 59.26
CA MET A 1 50.36 -29.42 58.51
C MET A 1 50.03 -29.50 57.02
N ARG A 2 50.67 -28.65 56.19
CA ARG A 2 50.97 -28.77 54.73
C ARG A 2 49.81 -29.14 53.77
N ARG A 3 49.17 -28.21 53.04
CA ARG A 3 49.51 -27.62 51.71
C ARG A 3 49.85 -28.62 50.59
N LEU A 4 49.03 -28.62 49.53
CA LEU A 4 49.26 -28.88 48.08
C LEU A 4 47.87 -29.22 47.47
N GLY A 5 47.26 -28.58 46.45
CA GLY A 5 47.72 -27.69 45.39
C GLY A 5 47.55 -28.38 44.02
N CYS A 6 46.47 -28.09 43.27
CA CYS A 6 46.29 -28.19 41.80
C CYS A 6 44.80 -27.92 41.45
N ALA A 7 44.42 -26.74 40.96
CA ALA A 7 44.35 -26.33 39.54
C ALA A 7 43.25 -27.11 38.76
N LEU A 8 42.06 -26.50 38.56
CA LEU A 8 41.64 -25.66 37.41
C LEU A 8 40.86 -26.46 36.34
N LEU A 9 39.56 -26.17 36.21
CA LEU A 9 38.88 -25.88 34.94
C LEU A 9 37.40 -25.53 35.24
N ALA A 10 37.11 -24.23 35.29
CA ALA A 10 35.76 -23.71 35.28
C ALA A 10 35.32 -23.57 33.82
N LEU A 11 34.32 -24.36 33.41
CA LEU A 11 33.63 -24.18 32.13
C LEU A 11 32.49 -23.17 32.36
N THR A 12 32.70 -21.91 32.02
CA THR A 12 31.62 -20.93 31.92
C THR A 12 31.00 -21.00 30.52
N VAL A 13 29.78 -21.54 30.43
CA VAL A 13 28.95 -21.47 29.23
C VAL A 13 28.31 -20.08 29.19
N ILE A 14 28.77 -19.22 28.26
CA ILE A 14 28.10 -17.95 27.97
C ILE A 14 26.98 -18.25 26.96
N ALA A 15 25.73 -18.27 27.44
CA ALA A 15 24.56 -18.29 26.59
C ALA A 15 24.29 -16.86 26.08
N VAL A 16 24.69 -16.56 24.84
CA VAL A 16 24.25 -15.36 24.14
C VAL A 16 22.84 -15.61 23.62
N GLY A 17 21.84 -15.21 24.42
CA GLY A 17 20.45 -15.19 24.00
C GLY A 17 20.22 -14.03 23.02
N TRP A 18 20.01 -14.34 21.76
CA TRP A 18 19.58 -13.38 20.74
C TRP A 18 18.12 -12.97 21.02
N LEU A 19 17.94 -11.81 21.65
CA LEU A 19 16.66 -11.11 21.71
C LEU A 19 16.28 -10.68 20.28
N HIS A 20 15.39 -11.45 19.65
CA HIS A 20 14.72 -11.03 18.43
C HIS A 20 13.71 -9.93 18.79
N GLY A 21 14.16 -8.68 18.74
CA GLY A 21 13.26 -7.54 18.75
C GLY A 21 12.47 -7.52 17.45
N SER A 22 11.21 -7.97 17.48
CA SER A 22 10.25 -7.65 16.42
C SER A 22 9.99 -6.15 16.47
N ALA A 23 10.66 -5.39 15.62
CA ALA A 23 10.32 -4.01 15.35
C ALA A 23 8.99 -3.99 14.59
N ALA A 24 7.87 -3.94 15.32
CA ALA A 24 6.62 -3.50 14.75
C ALA A 24 6.85 -2.08 14.24
N ALA A 25 6.69 -1.85 12.94
CA ALA A 25 6.68 -0.52 12.37
C ALA A 25 5.48 0.24 12.96
N GLN A 26 5.69 0.97 14.06
CA GLN A 26 4.71 1.94 14.53
C GLN A 26 4.58 3.01 13.45
N ALA A 27 3.41 3.06 12.79
CA ALA A 27 3.04 4.20 11.98
C ALA A 27 3.08 5.46 12.88
N PRO A 28 3.66 6.58 12.41
CA PRO A 28 3.73 7.80 13.21
C PRO A 28 2.32 8.24 13.60
N ALA A 29 2.11 8.45 14.91
CA ALA A 29 0.88 9.02 15.43
C ALA A 29 0.63 10.37 14.75
N ALA A 30 -0.61 10.58 14.29
CA ALA A 30 -1.01 11.76 13.56
C ALA A 30 -0.66 13.04 14.35
N GLN A 31 0.12 13.94 13.74
CA GLN A 31 0.23 15.30 14.21
C GLN A 31 -1.09 16.00 13.89
N SER A 32 -1.81 16.44 14.92
CA SER A 32 -3.07 17.16 14.79
C SER A 32 -2.90 18.38 13.88
N GLY A 33 -3.34 18.27 12.62
CA GLY A 33 -3.32 19.37 11.65
C GLY A 33 -3.08 18.96 10.20
N THR A 34 -2.39 17.83 9.94
CA THR A 34 -2.10 17.37 8.57
C THR A 34 -2.55 15.93 8.36
N ALA A 35 -3.16 15.67 7.20
CA ALA A 35 -3.51 14.31 6.80
C ALA A 35 -2.24 13.51 6.55
N THR A 36 -2.13 12.31 7.13
CA THR A 36 -1.01 11.41 6.84
C THR A 36 -1.14 10.84 5.43
N ALA A 37 -0.03 10.33 4.87
CA ALA A 37 -0.05 9.61 3.60
C ALA A 37 -1.07 8.45 3.61
N ASN A 38 -1.12 7.71 4.71
CA ASN A 38 -2.03 6.60 4.90
C ASN A 38 -3.50 7.06 4.99
N ASP A 39 -3.78 8.19 5.65
CA ASP A 39 -5.14 8.75 5.66
C ASP A 39 -5.60 9.17 4.28
N THR A 40 -4.72 9.80 3.50
CA THR A 40 -5.00 10.15 2.11
C THR A 40 -5.26 8.89 1.27
N ALA A 41 -4.41 7.87 1.38
CA ALA A 41 -4.60 6.60 0.67
C ALA A 41 -5.94 5.95 1.02
N ARG A 42 -6.27 5.85 2.32
CA ARG A 42 -7.57 5.35 2.79
C ARG A 42 -8.72 6.16 2.20
N PHE A 43 -8.64 7.50 2.26
CA PHE A 43 -9.66 8.38 1.73
C PHE A 43 -9.90 8.17 0.23
N LEU A 44 -8.82 8.09 -0.57
CA LEU A 44 -8.87 7.87 -2.02
C LEU A 44 -9.41 6.47 -2.36
N ALA A 45 -9.07 5.46 -1.55
CA ALA A 45 -9.59 4.10 -1.66
C ALA A 45 -11.06 3.96 -1.22
N GLY A 46 -11.71 5.02 -0.73
CA GLY A 46 -13.08 4.97 -0.21
C GLY A 46 -13.18 4.38 1.20
N LEU A 47 -12.05 4.22 1.89
CA LEU A 47 -11.98 3.76 3.28
C LEU A 47 -12.00 4.96 4.23
N LYS A 48 -12.59 4.78 5.41
CA LYS A 48 -12.55 5.82 6.45
C LYS A 48 -11.10 6.10 6.88
N PRO A 49 -10.65 7.37 6.89
CA PRO A 49 -9.38 7.78 7.50
C PRO A 49 -9.29 7.39 8.98
N SER A 50 -8.10 7.52 9.58
CA SER A 50 -7.93 7.31 11.01
C SER A 50 -8.72 8.32 11.85
N GLU A 51 -9.03 7.94 13.09
CA GLU A 51 -9.67 8.84 14.06
C GLU A 51 -8.79 10.07 14.30
N GLY A 52 -9.40 11.26 14.32
CA GLY A 52 -8.68 12.54 14.46
C GLY A 52 -8.05 13.06 13.15
N SER A 53 -8.08 12.30 12.06
CA SER A 53 -7.62 12.80 10.77
C SER A 53 -8.51 13.96 10.28
N PRO A 54 -7.94 15.06 9.76
CA PRO A 54 -8.72 16.17 9.21
C PRO A 54 -9.58 15.76 8.00
N LEU A 55 -9.26 14.63 7.35
CA LEU A 55 -10.03 14.09 6.22
C LEU A 55 -11.37 13.47 6.65
N VAL A 56 -11.56 13.14 7.93
CA VAL A 56 -12.82 12.53 8.42
C VAL A 56 -14.02 13.40 8.09
N ALA A 57 -13.91 14.73 8.21
CA ALA A 57 -15.00 15.66 7.89
C ALA A 57 -15.41 15.62 6.41
N LEU A 58 -14.51 15.25 5.50
CA LEU A 58 -14.83 15.12 4.07
C LEU A 58 -15.59 13.83 3.75
N THR A 59 -15.58 12.84 4.64
CA THR A 59 -16.28 11.55 4.42
C THR A 59 -17.80 11.67 4.55
N SER A 60 -18.32 12.78 5.09
CA SER A 60 -19.76 13.07 5.08
C SER A 60 -20.24 13.67 3.76
N ASP A 61 -19.34 13.98 2.82
CA ASP A 61 -19.74 14.48 1.50
C ASP A 61 -20.45 13.38 0.69
N PRO A 62 -21.63 13.63 0.11
CA PRO A 62 -22.35 12.63 -0.67
C PRO A 62 -21.55 12.05 -1.84
N ALA A 63 -20.68 12.85 -2.47
CA ALA A 63 -19.85 12.38 -3.58
C ALA A 63 -18.81 11.36 -3.09
N TRP A 64 -18.24 11.57 -1.91
CA TRP A 64 -17.33 10.61 -1.29
C TRP A 64 -18.05 9.32 -0.88
N GLN A 65 -19.24 9.42 -0.28
CA GLN A 65 -20.02 8.23 0.11
C GLN A 65 -20.42 7.37 -1.10
N ALA A 66 -20.81 8.02 -2.21
CA ALA A 66 -21.10 7.33 -3.46
C ALA A 66 -19.84 6.66 -4.05
N HIS A 67 -18.69 7.34 -3.98
CA HIS A 67 -17.39 6.78 -4.37
C HIS A 67 -17.02 5.55 -3.53
N ALA A 68 -17.07 5.65 -2.20
CA ALA A 68 -16.77 4.56 -1.28
C ALA A 68 -17.62 3.31 -1.57
N LYS A 69 -18.94 3.48 -1.65
CA LYS A 69 -19.85 2.37 -2.00
C LYS A 69 -19.53 1.75 -3.36
N SER A 70 -19.19 2.58 -4.35
CA SER A 70 -18.81 2.10 -5.69
C SER A 70 -17.47 1.37 -5.70
N PHE A 71 -16.51 1.78 -4.88
CA PHE A 71 -15.21 1.13 -4.74
C PHE A 71 -15.34 -0.21 -4.04
N ASP A 72 -16.10 -0.29 -2.94
CA ASP A 72 -16.38 -1.55 -2.24
C ASP A 72 -16.96 -2.61 -3.18
N ALA A 73 -17.94 -2.24 -4.00
CA ALA A 73 -18.54 -3.15 -4.98
C ALA A 73 -17.55 -3.61 -6.05
N GLN A 74 -16.69 -2.71 -6.56
CA GLN A 74 -15.68 -3.05 -7.55
C GLN A 74 -14.58 -3.94 -6.95
N TRP A 75 -14.17 -3.68 -5.71
CA TRP A 75 -13.18 -4.48 -5.01
C TRP A 75 -13.68 -5.90 -4.76
N LEU A 76 -14.94 -6.05 -4.33
CA LEU A 76 -15.57 -7.36 -4.16
C LEU A 76 -15.57 -8.17 -5.47
N LEU A 77 -15.90 -7.53 -6.60
CA LEU A 77 -15.88 -8.18 -7.91
C LEU A 77 -14.46 -8.56 -8.35
N LEU A 78 -13.50 -7.67 -8.18
CA LEU A 78 -12.08 -7.91 -8.46
C LEU A 78 -11.56 -9.11 -7.65
N GLU A 79 -11.87 -9.14 -6.35
CA GLU A 79 -11.50 -10.21 -5.43
C GLU A 79 -12.03 -11.57 -5.87
N GLN A 80 -13.35 -11.64 -6.11
CA GLN A 80 -14.03 -12.89 -6.51
C GLN A 80 -13.58 -13.38 -7.88
N ARG A 81 -13.34 -12.46 -8.84
CA ARG A 81 -13.06 -12.83 -10.23
C ARG A 81 -11.59 -13.16 -10.46
N GLN A 82 -10.67 -12.44 -9.80
CA GLN A 82 -9.26 -12.38 -10.18
C GLN A 82 -8.33 -12.64 -8.99
N LEU A 83 -8.30 -11.78 -7.96
CA LEU A 83 -7.23 -11.82 -6.96
C LEU A 83 -7.20 -13.10 -6.13
N SER A 84 -8.37 -13.66 -5.79
CA SER A 84 -8.45 -14.96 -5.10
C SER A 84 -7.79 -16.09 -5.91
N LYS A 85 -7.95 -16.08 -7.24
CA LYS A 85 -7.32 -17.05 -8.14
C LYS A 85 -5.82 -16.82 -8.28
N VAL A 86 -5.40 -15.55 -8.35
CA VAL A 86 -3.97 -15.17 -8.36
C VAL A 86 -3.29 -15.65 -7.09
N ARG A 87 -3.89 -15.41 -5.92
CA ARG A 87 -3.34 -15.90 -4.64
C ARG A 87 -3.35 -17.42 -4.53
N ALA A 88 -4.37 -18.10 -5.04
CA ALA A 88 -4.38 -19.57 -5.11
C ALA A 88 -3.26 -20.11 -6.02
N PHE A 89 -3.01 -19.47 -7.15
CA PHE A 89 -1.89 -19.78 -8.03
C PHE A 89 -0.55 -19.52 -7.34
N GLN A 90 -0.38 -18.34 -6.73
CA GLN A 90 0.81 -17.95 -5.99
C GLN A 90 1.12 -18.97 -4.90
N ALA A 91 0.14 -19.32 -4.07
CA ALA A 91 0.33 -20.27 -2.97
C ALA A 91 0.77 -21.67 -3.46
N LYS A 92 0.36 -22.06 -4.67
CA LYS A 92 0.67 -23.37 -5.25
C LYS A 92 2.02 -23.40 -5.97
N TYR A 93 2.38 -22.33 -6.68
CA TYR A 93 3.50 -22.35 -7.63
C TYR A 93 4.64 -21.38 -7.28
N LEU A 94 4.40 -20.36 -6.46
CA LEU A 94 5.35 -19.32 -6.09
C LEU A 94 5.66 -19.39 -4.59
N THR A 95 6.23 -20.52 -4.14
CA THR A 95 6.46 -20.82 -2.72
C THR A 95 7.73 -20.18 -2.15
N GLU A 96 8.68 -19.84 -3.02
CA GLU A 96 9.97 -19.27 -2.61
C GLU A 96 9.82 -17.79 -2.24
N PRO A 97 10.05 -17.42 -0.96
CA PRO A 97 9.89 -16.04 -0.54
C PRO A 97 11.01 -15.18 -1.14
N GLN A 98 10.61 -14.09 -1.80
CA GLN A 98 11.52 -13.06 -2.27
C GLN A 98 11.50 -11.89 -1.29
N LYS A 99 12.65 -11.48 -0.75
CA LYS A 99 12.72 -10.30 0.14
C LYS A 99 12.49 -8.99 -0.62
N THR A 100 12.97 -8.94 -1.86
CA THR A 100 12.83 -7.78 -2.74
C THR A 100 12.24 -8.24 -4.06
N LEU A 101 11.16 -7.61 -4.49
CA LEU A 101 10.58 -7.79 -5.82
C LEU A 101 11.04 -6.67 -6.75
N PHE A 102 11.65 -7.05 -7.87
CA PHE A 102 11.91 -6.15 -8.98
C PHE A 102 10.84 -6.38 -10.04
N TYR A 103 9.91 -5.45 -10.18
CA TYR A 103 8.79 -5.55 -11.12
C TYR A 103 8.97 -4.51 -12.23
N MET A 104 9.70 -4.92 -13.28
CA MET A 104 10.00 -4.06 -14.42
C MET A 104 8.77 -3.92 -15.31
N PHE A 105 8.57 -2.74 -15.90
CA PHE A 105 7.37 -2.39 -16.67
C PHE A 105 6.09 -2.43 -15.84
N SER A 106 6.19 -2.13 -14.54
CA SER A 106 5.07 -2.17 -13.61
C SER A 106 4.05 -1.06 -13.88
N GLY A 107 4.53 0.12 -14.29
CA GLY A 107 3.77 1.34 -14.07
C GLY A 107 3.26 1.40 -12.61
N PRO A 108 1.98 1.74 -12.38
CA PRO A 108 1.35 1.72 -11.06
C PRO A 108 0.77 0.34 -10.64
N ASP A 109 1.15 -0.77 -11.28
CA ASP A 109 0.63 -2.10 -10.94
C ASP A 109 1.27 -2.69 -9.67
N PHE A 110 1.01 -2.07 -8.52
CA PHE A 110 1.33 -2.65 -7.22
C PHE A 110 0.35 -3.77 -6.84
N LEU A 111 -0.90 -3.68 -7.31
CA LEU A 111 -1.96 -4.63 -6.98
C LEU A 111 -1.57 -6.08 -7.32
N TYR A 112 -1.08 -6.34 -8.53
CA TYR A 112 -0.68 -7.70 -8.91
C TYR A 112 0.72 -8.03 -8.40
N ALA A 113 1.62 -7.05 -8.27
CA ALA A 113 2.92 -7.25 -7.64
C ALA A 113 2.77 -7.81 -6.22
N ASP A 114 1.88 -7.23 -5.41
CA ASP A 114 1.53 -7.72 -4.08
C ASP A 114 0.80 -9.07 -4.13
N ALA A 115 -0.19 -9.23 -5.02
CA ALA A 115 -0.95 -10.47 -5.11
C ALA A 115 -0.08 -11.70 -5.47
N PHE A 116 0.94 -11.53 -6.32
CA PHE A 116 1.88 -12.59 -6.69
C PHE A 116 3.03 -12.76 -5.71
N PHE A 117 3.47 -11.70 -5.02
CA PHE A 117 4.61 -11.76 -4.11
C PHE A 117 4.31 -11.06 -2.78
N PRO A 118 3.29 -11.49 -2.02
CA PRO A 118 2.80 -10.76 -0.83
C PRO A 118 3.77 -10.79 0.36
N LYS A 119 4.87 -11.56 0.23
CA LYS A 119 5.91 -11.72 1.27
C LYS A 119 7.15 -10.87 1.00
N ALA A 120 7.18 -10.09 -0.07
CA ALA A 120 8.28 -9.16 -0.32
C ALA A 120 8.23 -8.01 0.67
N ALA A 121 9.39 -7.68 1.24
CA ALA A 121 9.55 -6.53 2.13
C ALA A 121 9.78 -5.23 1.34
N THR A 122 10.35 -5.36 0.14
CA THR A 122 10.68 -4.23 -0.73
C THR A 122 10.15 -4.47 -2.13
N TYR A 123 9.40 -3.50 -2.67
CA TYR A 123 8.90 -3.52 -4.03
C TYR A 123 9.57 -2.41 -4.83
N VAL A 124 10.29 -2.80 -5.89
CA VAL A 124 10.90 -1.88 -6.84
C VAL A 124 10.08 -1.90 -8.12
N LEU A 125 9.21 -0.92 -8.25
CA LEU A 125 8.33 -0.71 -9.39
C LEU A 125 9.03 0.22 -10.40
N SER A 126 9.23 -0.25 -11.63
CA SER A 126 9.86 0.54 -12.69
C SER A 126 8.88 0.82 -13.82
N GLY A 127 8.53 2.09 -14.01
CA GLY A 127 7.64 2.59 -15.05
C GLY A 127 8.17 3.88 -15.68
N LEU A 128 7.54 4.31 -16.78
CA LEU A 128 7.86 5.57 -17.46
C LEU A 128 6.98 6.74 -16.96
N GLU A 129 6.00 6.43 -16.12
CA GLU A 129 5.03 7.36 -15.60
C GLU A 129 5.64 8.26 -14.52
N LEU A 130 5.17 9.49 -14.47
CA LEU A 130 5.53 10.39 -13.37
C LEU A 130 4.92 9.89 -12.06
N ILE A 131 5.70 9.93 -10.99
CA ILE A 131 5.26 9.51 -9.65
C ILE A 131 4.16 10.43 -9.12
N GLY A 132 4.30 11.74 -9.35
CA GLY A 132 3.42 12.76 -8.79
C GLY A 132 3.55 12.90 -7.26
N PRO A 133 2.89 13.89 -6.64
CA PRO A 133 2.86 14.02 -5.19
C PRO A 133 1.70 13.22 -4.57
N ILE A 134 1.76 13.00 -3.25
CA ILE A 134 0.58 12.60 -2.49
C ILE A 134 -0.45 13.74 -2.58
N PRO A 135 -1.70 13.47 -3.01
CA PRO A 135 -2.70 14.52 -3.13
C PRO A 135 -3.04 15.20 -1.80
N ASP A 136 -3.05 16.53 -1.81
CA ASP A 136 -3.58 17.32 -0.68
C ASP A 136 -5.08 17.53 -0.89
N VAL A 137 -5.86 16.54 -0.45
CA VAL A 137 -7.32 16.52 -0.61
C VAL A 137 -7.99 17.69 0.13
N LEU A 138 -7.40 18.18 1.23
CA LEU A 138 -7.93 19.30 2.00
C LEU A 138 -7.91 20.62 1.23
N LYS A 139 -7.00 20.76 0.25
CA LYS A 139 -6.91 21.93 -0.62
C LYS A 139 -7.87 21.87 -1.82
N LEU A 140 -8.57 20.76 -2.03
CA LEU A 140 -9.56 20.68 -3.10
C LEU A 140 -10.77 21.54 -2.78
N ARG A 141 -11.26 22.25 -3.80
CA ARG A 141 -12.59 22.86 -3.72
C ARG A 141 -13.60 21.74 -3.54
N LYS A 142 -14.54 21.90 -2.60
CA LYS A 142 -15.59 20.90 -2.32
C LYS A 142 -16.34 20.47 -3.58
N ALA A 143 -16.69 21.43 -4.45
CA ALA A 143 -17.35 21.17 -5.73
C ALA A 143 -16.54 20.31 -6.71
N SER A 144 -15.21 20.26 -6.57
CA SER A 144 -14.31 19.48 -7.42
C SER A 144 -14.04 18.06 -6.91
N LEU A 145 -14.44 17.74 -5.66
CA LEU A 145 -14.15 16.45 -5.04
C LEU A 145 -14.73 15.28 -5.85
N GLY A 146 -16.01 15.35 -6.21
CA GLY A 146 -16.67 14.30 -6.99
C GLY A 146 -16.03 14.06 -8.36
N GLN A 147 -15.61 15.13 -9.04
CA GLN A 147 -14.88 15.02 -10.31
C GLN A 147 -13.51 14.36 -10.13
N ALA A 148 -12.75 14.78 -9.11
CA ALA A 148 -11.42 14.23 -8.83
C ALA A 148 -11.49 12.72 -8.51
N LEU A 149 -12.45 12.30 -7.67
CA LEU A 149 -12.71 10.88 -7.37
C LEU A 149 -13.19 10.11 -8.60
N GLY A 150 -13.99 10.74 -9.47
CA GLY A 150 -14.41 10.15 -10.75
C GLY A 150 -13.25 9.86 -11.70
N HIS A 151 -12.30 10.79 -11.81
CA HIS A 151 -11.07 10.59 -12.60
C HIS A 151 -10.20 9.47 -12.01
N LEU A 152 -10.04 9.43 -10.68
CA LEU A 152 -9.34 8.34 -10.01
C LEU A 152 -9.94 6.97 -10.34
N LYS A 153 -11.27 6.85 -10.19
CA LYS A 153 -11.99 5.62 -10.53
C LYS A 153 -11.76 5.19 -11.99
N THR A 154 -11.80 6.16 -12.90
CA THR A 154 -11.60 5.91 -14.34
C THR A 154 -10.18 5.41 -14.62
N SER A 155 -9.18 5.95 -13.92
CA SER A 155 -7.79 5.52 -13.99
C SER A 155 -7.61 4.06 -13.59
N LEU A 156 -8.36 3.60 -12.58
CA LEU A 156 -8.28 2.25 -12.02
C LEU A 156 -9.16 1.22 -12.73
N ARG A 157 -10.07 1.65 -13.61
CA ARG A 157 -11.09 0.78 -14.21
C ARG A 157 -10.49 -0.44 -14.94
N HIS A 158 -9.41 -0.25 -15.69
CA HIS A 158 -8.81 -1.34 -16.47
C HIS A 158 -8.03 -2.31 -15.59
N ILE A 159 -7.25 -1.83 -14.63
CA ILE A 159 -6.51 -2.72 -13.73
C ILE A 159 -7.46 -3.55 -12.87
N MET A 160 -8.53 -2.95 -12.35
CA MET A 160 -9.53 -3.66 -11.53
C MET A 160 -10.45 -4.57 -12.35
N GLY A 161 -10.66 -4.28 -13.64
CA GLY A 161 -11.57 -5.04 -14.50
C GLY A 161 -10.90 -6.14 -15.34
N PHE A 162 -9.68 -5.91 -15.80
CA PHE A 162 -9.00 -6.71 -16.83
C PHE A 162 -7.55 -7.07 -16.49
N SER A 163 -7.02 -6.69 -15.31
CA SER A 163 -5.65 -6.97 -14.84
C SER A 163 -4.52 -6.17 -15.49
N TYR A 164 -4.79 -5.09 -16.21
CA TYR A 164 -3.72 -4.27 -16.79
C TYR A 164 -4.11 -2.80 -16.94
N PHE A 165 -3.11 -1.94 -17.09
CA PHE A 165 -3.29 -0.58 -17.56
C PHE A 165 -3.02 -0.47 -19.07
N ILE A 166 -3.61 0.54 -19.70
CA ILE A 166 -3.37 0.88 -21.12
C ILE A 166 -2.51 2.14 -21.16
N THR A 167 -1.32 2.07 -21.77
CA THR A 167 -0.33 3.18 -21.78
C THR A 167 -0.92 4.51 -22.26
N LEU A 168 -1.71 4.48 -23.35
CA LEU A 168 -2.36 5.68 -23.89
C LEU A 168 -3.36 6.30 -22.90
N ASP A 169 -4.06 5.47 -22.13
CA ASP A 169 -5.02 5.95 -21.14
C ASP A 169 -4.30 6.44 -19.88
N MET A 170 -3.21 5.79 -19.47
CA MET A 170 -2.39 6.24 -18.35
C MET A 170 -1.82 7.63 -18.58
N GLY A 171 -1.28 7.91 -19.77
CA GLY A 171 -0.78 9.24 -20.11
C GLY A 171 -1.85 10.34 -19.95
N LYS A 172 -3.10 10.02 -20.28
CA LYS A 172 -4.24 10.93 -20.08
C LYS A 172 -4.63 11.02 -18.61
N HIS A 173 -4.92 9.89 -17.98
CA HIS A 173 -5.50 9.83 -16.65
C HIS A 173 -4.54 10.24 -15.53
N LEU A 174 -3.26 9.89 -15.64
CA LEU A 174 -2.23 10.24 -14.65
C LEU A 174 -1.64 11.64 -14.93
N GLY A 175 -1.76 12.15 -16.16
CA GLY A 175 -1.29 13.48 -16.55
C GLY A 175 -2.29 14.60 -16.31
N GLN A 176 -3.58 14.28 -16.21
CA GLN A 176 -4.69 15.24 -16.12
C GLN A 176 -5.43 15.17 -14.79
N GLY A 177 -6.23 16.20 -14.49
CA GLY A 177 -7.01 16.26 -13.25
C GLY A 177 -6.22 16.68 -12.01
N GLN A 178 -6.86 16.52 -10.86
CA GLN A 178 -6.34 16.98 -9.56
C GLN A 178 -5.42 15.97 -8.89
N PHE A 179 -5.55 14.69 -9.23
CA PHE A 179 -4.74 13.59 -8.72
C PHE A 179 -3.80 13.12 -9.84
N ARG A 180 -2.58 13.67 -9.84
CA ARG A 180 -1.59 13.44 -10.90
C ARG A 180 -0.53 12.45 -10.47
N GLY A 181 0.00 11.71 -11.44
CA GLY A 181 1.04 10.71 -11.26
C GLY A 181 0.52 9.36 -10.77
N THR A 182 1.43 8.45 -10.44
CA THR A 182 1.10 7.08 -10.01
C THR A 182 0.77 6.95 -8.54
N LEU A 183 1.28 7.82 -7.64
CA LEU A 183 1.00 7.71 -6.21
C LEU A 183 -0.50 7.67 -5.83
N PRO A 184 -1.40 8.44 -6.46
CA PRO A 184 -2.81 8.41 -6.10
C PRO A 184 -3.53 7.09 -6.41
N VAL A 185 -2.96 6.24 -7.27
CA VAL A 185 -3.55 4.96 -7.72
C VAL A 185 -2.83 3.74 -7.14
N LEU A 186 -1.84 3.96 -6.27
CA LEU A 186 -1.11 2.92 -5.53
C LEU A 186 -1.75 2.63 -4.17
#